data_AF-A0A0J8SP20-F1
#
_entry.id   AF-A0A0J8SP20-F1
#
_cell.length_a   1.000
_cell.length_b   1.000
_cell.length_c   1.000
_cell.angle_alpha   90.00
_cell.angle_beta   90.00
_cell.angle_gamma   90.00
#
_symmetry.space_group_name_H-M   'P 1'
#
loop_
_entity.id
_entity.type
_entity.pdbx_description
1 polymer ?
#
loop_
_entity_poly.entity_id
_entity_poly.type
_entity_poly.pdbx_seq_one_letter_code
_entity_poly.pdbx_strand_id
1 'polypeptide(L)'
;MENPNLINRLIQKDEDLCLEFKSFWYWSSESKKEKGWNEFLKDFISMFNTYNDSSPSRYFIFGYDEKTQEFNDYFRLKNDQILEELKNIEELKDALNQKLMSTCIHSSTFNNFELKDFYEFEQYEVNEKNILLLTIHFSPFYLILNRDLSDGMKKNVIPIRSMQENSPRNAIINNKDLINLKRIVENNEKNLIKHEKRTIKKIVEAFQTKHLPSAKVQLINELRQKLNIYYELFEIKSDLYDSQIFIYITSFTSQEKTINHIYDEFKELLENSSNIFILVDEHNRTGGTIDLERIEKLFKEKISRKKGAVKVERLESFSENRIYKEELSEEIFSIEKPSSHTEYISPNIKVENSKITKSEVFFDNWIKNDESSILLIKGTGGVGKTTVARQFIYKIHNKNKINKKNNTKFLFINSHDIINELMSKGKINDLFDFYQVLAEVYDTEKRFNKHTFSLSADNGNLVIVLDGIDEVIAKKGSDFDITKFMHSITTDYLGSLGKTKIILTCRDSFWSSDSIESNNIKEIEILPGEFKHEVRQFQKPYDNQQAEQISLMV
;
A
#
# COMPACT_ATOMS: atom_id res chain seq x y z
N MET A 1 10.11 10.36 -17.62
CA MET A 1 9.35 11.63 -17.64
C MET A 1 7.87 11.29 -17.43
N GLU A 2 7.47 11.09 -16.17
CA GLU A 2 6.09 11.15 -15.69
C GLU A 2 6.22 12.05 -14.44
N ASN A 3 5.53 13.18 -14.24
CA ASN A 3 4.09 13.23 -13.99
C ASN A 3 3.58 14.70 -14.04
N PRO A 4 3.49 15.36 -15.22
CA PRO A 4 2.79 16.66 -15.34
C PRO A 4 1.37 16.61 -14.75
N ASN A 5 0.79 15.41 -14.68
CA ASN A 5 -0.52 15.14 -14.08
C ASN A 5 -0.59 15.24 -12.55
N LEU A 6 0.50 15.13 -11.78
CA LEU A 6 0.39 15.26 -10.32
C LEU A 6 0.18 16.72 -9.94
N ILE A 7 1.07 17.61 -10.39
CA ILE A 7 1.00 19.02 -10.04
C ILE A 7 -0.29 19.67 -10.55
N ASN A 8 -0.72 19.32 -11.77
CA ASN A 8 -1.98 19.78 -12.34
C ASN A 8 -3.20 19.32 -11.54
N ARG A 9 -3.17 18.12 -10.95
CA ARG A 9 -4.24 17.63 -10.06
C ARG A 9 -4.22 18.28 -8.69
N LEU A 10 -3.04 18.61 -8.16
CA LEU A 10 -2.91 19.26 -6.85
C LEU A 10 -3.37 20.72 -6.90
N ILE A 11 -2.99 21.44 -7.95
CA ILE A 11 -3.36 22.85 -8.17
C ILE A 11 -4.89 23.04 -8.34
N GLN A 12 -5.63 22.00 -8.72
CA GLN A 12 -7.09 22.02 -8.82
C GLN A 12 -7.80 21.87 -7.46
N LYS A 13 -7.06 21.68 -6.37
CA LYS A 13 -7.62 21.51 -5.02
C LYS A 13 -7.39 22.77 -4.19
N ASP A 14 -8.29 23.00 -3.26
CA ASP A 14 -8.10 24.00 -2.22
C ASP A 14 -7.08 23.53 -1.18
N GLU A 15 -6.45 24.46 -0.46
CA GLU A 15 -5.60 24.15 0.69
C GLU A 15 -6.34 23.30 1.74
N ASP A 16 -5.61 22.33 2.30
CA ASP A 16 -6.13 21.50 3.37
C ASP A 16 -5.04 21.19 4.42
N LEU A 17 -5.28 20.17 5.23
CA LEU A 17 -4.33 19.71 6.25
C LEU A 17 -3.04 19.13 5.65
N CYS A 18 -3.05 18.74 4.38
CA CYS A 18 -2.00 18.04 3.66
C CYS A 18 -1.55 18.75 2.37
N LEU A 19 -2.13 19.89 2.00
CA LEU A 19 -1.75 20.68 0.83
C LEU A 19 -1.66 22.16 1.21
N GLU A 20 -0.54 22.77 0.87
CA GLU A 20 -0.28 24.19 1.10
C GLU A 20 0.41 24.83 -0.10
N PHE A 21 -0.06 26.01 -0.48
CA PHE A 21 0.48 26.80 -1.59
C PHE A 21 1.28 27.98 -1.07
N LYS A 22 2.39 28.27 -1.74
CA LYS A 22 3.22 29.44 -1.47
C LYS A 22 3.54 30.10 -2.79
N SER A 23 2.95 31.27 -3.04
CA SER A 23 3.27 32.06 -4.24
C SER A 23 4.73 32.52 -4.25
N PHE A 24 5.27 32.80 -3.07
CA PHE A 24 6.67 33.16 -2.83
C PHE A 24 7.17 32.58 -1.50
N TRP A 25 8.48 32.53 -1.31
CA TRP A 25 9.09 32.16 -0.03
C TRP A 25 8.84 33.22 1.06
N TYR A 26 8.97 32.80 2.32
CA TYR A 26 8.62 33.57 3.52
C TYR A 26 9.51 34.80 3.80
N TRP A 27 10.55 35.03 3.01
CA TRP A 27 11.47 36.15 3.18
C TRP A 27 11.56 36.98 1.90
N SER A 28 11.72 38.30 2.04
CA SER A 28 11.81 39.25 0.91
C SER A 28 13.19 39.91 0.79
N SER A 29 14.12 39.55 1.67
CA SER A 29 15.47 40.10 1.74
C SER A 29 16.34 39.23 2.66
N GLU A 30 17.67 39.30 2.50
CA GLU A 30 18.62 38.54 3.31
C GLU A 30 18.46 38.83 4.81
N SER A 31 18.19 40.09 5.17
CA SER A 31 17.94 40.53 6.56
C SER A 31 16.71 39.92 7.21
N LYS A 32 15.76 39.39 6.42
CA LYS A 32 14.54 38.72 6.91
C LYS A 32 14.58 37.20 6.73
N LYS A 33 15.68 36.67 6.18
CA LYS A 33 15.83 35.27 5.79
C LYS A 33 15.71 34.31 6.97
N GLU A 34 16.35 34.62 8.10
CA GLU A 34 16.25 33.78 9.30
C GLU A 34 14.81 33.69 9.82
N LYS A 35 14.10 34.82 9.85
CA LYS A 35 12.68 34.85 10.22
C LYS A 35 11.85 34.01 9.24
N GLY A 36 12.07 34.16 7.94
CA GLY A 36 11.38 33.36 6.93
C GLY A 36 11.68 31.86 7.02
N TRP A 37 12.91 31.48 7.35
CA TRP A 37 13.24 30.09 7.66
C TRP A 37 12.50 29.58 8.90
N ASN A 38 12.40 30.37 9.97
CA ASN A 38 11.64 29.96 11.15
C ASN A 38 10.15 29.78 10.85
N GLU A 39 9.56 30.62 10.00
CA GLU A 39 8.19 30.43 9.50
C GLU A 39 8.07 29.15 8.67
N PHE A 40 8.96 28.93 7.71
CA PHE A 40 8.94 27.71 6.90
C PHE A 40 9.11 26.44 7.74
N LEU A 41 10.05 26.43 8.70
CA LEU A 41 10.24 25.30 9.61
C LEU A 41 8.97 25.02 10.41
N LYS A 42 8.30 26.07 10.90
CA LYS A 42 7.03 25.92 11.63
C LYS A 42 5.96 25.24 10.76
N ASP A 43 5.78 25.69 9.52
CA ASP A 43 4.81 25.12 8.59
C ASP A 43 5.19 23.67 8.22
N PHE A 44 6.47 23.42 7.92
CA PHE A 44 6.99 22.10 7.59
C PHE A 44 6.77 21.10 8.73
N ILE A 45 7.19 21.44 9.96
CA ILE A 45 7.08 20.57 11.13
C ILE A 45 5.61 20.29 11.46
N SER A 46 4.77 21.32 11.38
CA SER A 46 3.33 21.18 11.60
C SER A 46 2.72 20.23 10.59
N MET A 47 3.03 20.38 9.31
CA MET A 47 2.54 19.49 8.27
C MET A 47 3.10 18.06 8.43
N PHE A 48 4.39 17.91 8.74
CA PHE A 48 5.04 16.62 8.99
C PHE A 48 4.32 15.78 10.06
N ASN A 49 3.94 16.43 11.17
CA ASN A 49 3.23 15.79 12.29
C ASN A 49 1.72 15.62 12.04
N THR A 50 1.18 16.16 10.94
CA THR A 50 -0.25 16.10 10.66
C THR A 50 -0.59 14.86 9.86
N TYR A 51 -1.51 14.04 10.36
CA TYR A 51 -1.99 12.86 9.67
C TYR A 51 -3.46 13.01 9.32
N ASN A 52 -3.78 12.74 8.06
CA ASN A 52 -5.14 12.71 7.54
C ASN A 52 -5.37 11.40 6.80
N ASP A 53 -6.40 10.64 7.19
CA ASP A 53 -6.76 9.35 6.60
C ASP A 53 -7.03 9.44 5.08
N SER A 54 -7.32 10.64 4.55
CA SER A 54 -7.70 10.86 3.15
C SER A 54 -6.53 11.05 2.17
N SER A 55 -5.31 11.37 2.63
CA SER A 55 -4.15 11.60 1.75
C SER A 55 -2.86 11.03 2.36
N PRO A 56 -2.19 10.08 1.67
CA PRO A 56 -0.99 9.45 2.20
C PRO A 56 0.26 10.36 2.18
N SER A 57 0.24 11.40 1.35
CA SER A 57 1.35 12.33 1.18
C SER A 57 0.87 13.75 1.42
N ARG A 58 1.80 14.59 1.88
CA ARG A 58 1.57 16.02 2.13
C ARG A 58 2.45 16.86 1.22
N TYR A 59 1.95 18.00 0.76
CA TYR A 59 2.56 18.75 -0.31
C TYR A 59 2.66 20.24 0.02
N PHE A 60 3.84 20.81 -0.20
CA PHE A 60 3.98 22.24 -0.45
C PHE A 60 4.20 22.47 -1.94
N ILE A 61 3.52 23.46 -2.50
CA ILE A 61 3.77 23.94 -3.87
C ILE A 61 4.26 25.37 -3.79
N PHE A 62 5.52 25.58 -4.17
CA PHE A 62 6.14 26.90 -4.23
C PHE A 62 6.10 27.44 -5.67
N GLY A 63 5.68 28.70 -5.81
CA GLY A 63 5.52 29.37 -7.10
C GLY A 63 4.06 29.41 -7.61
N TYR A 64 3.07 29.10 -6.78
CA TYR A 64 1.65 29.14 -7.17
C TYR A 64 0.83 29.95 -6.17
N ASP A 65 0.01 30.87 -6.66
CA ASP A 65 -0.97 31.62 -5.86
C ASP A 65 -2.38 31.03 -6.07
N GLU A 66 -2.94 30.41 -5.04
CA GLU A 66 -4.27 29.79 -5.10
C GLU A 66 -5.39 30.81 -5.41
N LYS A 67 -5.26 32.05 -4.93
CA LYS A 67 -6.33 33.06 -5.05
C LYS A 67 -6.37 33.67 -6.44
N THR A 68 -5.20 33.96 -7.01
CA THR A 68 -5.09 34.55 -8.35
C THR A 68 -4.93 33.50 -9.44
N GLN A 69 -4.59 32.26 -9.08
CA GLN A 69 -4.21 31.16 -9.97
C GLN A 69 -2.95 31.46 -10.82
N GLU A 70 -2.12 32.41 -10.37
CA GLU A 70 -0.91 32.82 -11.07
C GLU A 70 0.31 31.97 -10.71
N PHE A 71 1.20 31.79 -11.69
CA PHE A 71 2.44 31.03 -11.57
C PHE A 71 3.65 31.98 -11.51
N ASN A 72 4.58 31.65 -10.62
CA ASN A 72 5.83 32.37 -10.39
C ASN A 72 6.98 31.35 -10.35
N ASP A 73 8.18 31.76 -10.78
CA ASP A 73 9.35 30.91 -10.54
C ASP A 73 9.59 30.79 -9.03
N TYR A 74 9.68 29.56 -8.52
CA TYR A 74 9.83 29.32 -7.07
C TYR A 74 11.10 29.96 -6.48
N PHE A 75 12.12 30.21 -7.30
CA PHE A 75 13.37 30.85 -6.90
C PHE A 75 13.32 32.39 -7.03
N ARG A 76 12.17 32.99 -7.33
CA ARG A 76 12.00 34.45 -7.37
C ARG A 76 11.27 34.96 -6.13
N LEU A 77 11.61 36.18 -5.76
CA LEU A 77 10.89 36.98 -4.79
C LEU A 77 9.77 37.80 -5.46
N LYS A 78 8.87 38.35 -4.65
CA LYS A 78 7.77 39.23 -5.12
C LYS A 78 8.25 40.49 -5.85
N ASN A 79 9.50 40.90 -5.65
CA ASN A 79 10.15 42.02 -6.32
C ASN A 79 11.03 41.58 -7.50
N ASP A 80 10.82 40.37 -8.04
CA ASP A 80 11.59 39.75 -9.14
C ASP A 80 13.06 39.45 -8.86
N GLN A 81 13.55 39.69 -7.65
CA GLN A 81 14.90 39.28 -7.27
C GLN A 81 15.02 37.75 -7.23
N ILE A 82 16.10 37.23 -7.77
CA ILE A 82 16.40 35.80 -7.81
C ILE A 82 17.14 35.37 -6.54
N LEU A 83 16.73 34.24 -5.97
CA LEU A 83 17.39 33.53 -4.87
C LEU A 83 18.20 32.38 -5.48
N GLU A 84 19.47 32.64 -5.81
CA GLU A 84 20.35 31.68 -6.48
C GLU A 84 20.52 30.38 -5.65
N GLU A 85 20.51 30.49 -4.32
CA GLU A 85 20.62 29.34 -3.42
C GLU A 85 19.44 28.37 -3.50
N LEU A 86 18.30 28.81 -4.05
CA LEU A 86 17.13 27.96 -4.21
C LEU A 86 17.17 27.17 -5.52
N LYS A 87 17.95 27.60 -6.52
CA LYS A 87 18.04 26.91 -7.81
C LYS A 87 18.70 25.54 -7.70
N ASN A 88 19.63 25.38 -6.76
CA ASN A 88 20.24 24.09 -6.46
C ASN A 88 19.39 23.34 -5.44
N ILE A 89 18.57 22.40 -5.94
CA ILE A 89 17.65 21.61 -5.13
C ILE A 89 18.39 20.76 -4.09
N GLU A 90 19.60 20.27 -4.39
CA GLU A 90 20.39 19.49 -3.44
C GLU A 90 20.88 20.36 -2.28
N GLU A 91 21.39 21.56 -2.58
CA GLU A 91 21.80 22.53 -1.55
C GLU A 91 20.61 22.98 -0.69
N LEU A 92 19.45 23.23 -1.30
CA LEU A 92 18.21 23.55 -0.58
C LEU A 92 17.80 22.40 0.37
N LYS A 93 17.88 21.15 -0.11
CA LYS A 93 17.55 19.96 0.68
C LYS A 93 18.48 19.81 1.88
N ASP A 94 19.78 20.03 1.69
CA ASP A 94 20.78 19.95 2.75
C ASP A 94 20.62 21.09 3.77
N ALA A 95 20.36 22.31 3.31
CA ALA A 95 20.08 23.45 4.17
C ALA A 95 18.84 23.23 5.05
N LEU A 96 17.75 22.70 4.47
CA LEU A 96 16.55 22.33 5.21
C LEU A 96 16.87 21.24 6.25
N ASN A 97 17.61 20.19 5.88
CA ASN A 97 17.96 19.10 6.78
C ASN A 97 18.75 19.61 8.00
N GLN A 98 19.79 20.42 7.79
CA GLN A 98 20.60 21.00 8.87
C GLN A 98 19.75 21.86 9.82
N LYS A 99 18.84 22.66 9.28
CA LYS A 99 17.93 23.51 10.06
C LYS A 99 16.92 22.69 10.85
N LEU A 100 16.39 21.61 10.28
CA LEU A 100 15.48 20.70 10.99
C LEU A 100 16.20 19.98 12.13
N MET A 101 17.39 19.44 11.89
CA MET A 101 18.20 18.75 12.91
C MET A 101 18.60 19.65 14.08
N SER A 102 18.80 20.95 13.84
CA SER A 102 19.06 21.94 14.91
C SER A 102 17.79 22.45 15.60
N THR A 103 16.62 22.28 14.99
CA THR A 103 15.34 22.82 15.49
C THR A 103 14.50 21.77 16.22
N CYS A 104 14.62 20.49 15.86
CA CYS A 104 13.76 19.42 16.37
C CYS A 104 14.54 18.26 16.99
N ILE A 105 13.84 17.48 17.80
CA ILE A 105 14.17 16.10 18.15
C ILE A 105 13.06 15.17 17.64
N HIS A 106 13.37 13.89 17.51
CA HIS A 106 12.45 12.86 17.05
C HIS A 106 11.86 12.08 18.22
N SER A 107 10.63 11.61 18.08
CA SER A 107 9.93 10.83 19.12
C SER A 107 10.50 9.42 19.36
N SER A 108 11.18 8.85 18.38
CA SER A 108 11.80 7.53 18.46
C SER A 108 13.29 7.61 18.08
N THR A 109 14.11 6.77 18.70
CA THR A 109 15.53 6.55 18.36
C THR A 109 15.65 5.47 17.29
N PHE A 110 14.94 5.63 16.17
CA PHE A 110 15.07 4.68 15.06
C PHE A 110 16.36 4.97 14.30
N ASN A 111 17.42 4.23 14.63
CA ASN A 111 18.81 4.49 14.21
C ASN A 111 19.10 4.26 12.71
N ASN A 112 18.14 3.79 11.92
CA ASN A 112 18.37 3.40 10.51
C ASN A 112 17.94 4.45 9.49
N PHE A 113 17.25 5.51 9.89
CA PHE A 113 16.71 6.52 8.97
C PHE A 113 17.09 7.94 9.36
N GLU A 114 17.38 8.77 8.36
CA GLU A 114 17.59 10.20 8.53
C GLU A 114 16.30 10.97 8.19
N LEU A 115 16.10 12.14 8.79
CA LEU A 115 14.91 12.98 8.51
C LEU A 115 14.75 13.30 7.02
N LYS A 116 15.86 13.50 6.31
CA LYS A 116 15.90 13.76 4.85
C LYS A 116 15.35 12.62 3.98
N ASP A 117 15.09 11.46 4.58
CA ASP A 117 14.48 10.31 3.91
C ASP A 117 12.96 10.44 3.80
N PHE A 118 12.34 11.33 4.58
CA PHE A 118 10.88 11.48 4.63
C PHE A 118 10.36 12.69 3.86
N TYR A 119 11.20 13.32 3.04
CA TYR A 119 10.76 14.36 2.11
C TYR A 119 11.63 14.44 0.85
N GLU A 120 11.01 14.92 -0.23
CA GLU A 120 11.64 15.11 -1.53
C GLU A 120 11.22 16.42 -2.19
N PHE A 121 12.13 16.98 -2.98
CA PHE A 121 11.89 18.15 -3.80
C PHE A 121 11.90 17.74 -5.27
N GLU A 122 10.91 18.20 -6.01
CA GLU A 122 10.80 18.00 -7.45
C GLU A 122 10.50 19.33 -8.13
N GLN A 123 11.19 19.62 -9.23
CA GLN A 123 10.93 20.81 -10.04
C GLN A 123 10.10 20.43 -11.26
N TYR A 124 9.08 21.24 -11.52
CA TYR A 124 8.18 21.12 -12.66
C TYR A 124 8.17 22.42 -13.45
N GLU A 125 8.11 22.31 -14.77
CA GLU A 125 7.84 23.46 -15.64
C GLU A 125 6.33 23.50 -15.94
N VAL A 126 5.67 24.58 -15.54
CA VAL A 126 4.22 24.81 -15.76
C VAL A 126 4.04 26.23 -16.26
N ASN A 127 3.41 26.41 -17.42
CA ASN A 127 3.20 27.73 -18.04
C ASN A 127 4.50 28.57 -18.14
N GLU A 128 5.60 27.95 -18.58
CA GLU A 128 6.93 28.57 -18.71
C GLU A 128 7.53 29.06 -17.37
N LYS A 129 6.97 28.62 -16.23
CA LYS A 129 7.46 28.90 -14.88
C LYS A 129 7.97 27.64 -14.22
N ASN A 130 9.01 27.79 -13.41
CA ASN A 130 9.55 26.72 -12.60
C ASN A 130 8.82 26.67 -11.26
N ILE A 131 8.13 25.57 -10.99
CA ILE A 131 7.38 25.31 -9.77
C ILE A 131 8.11 24.24 -8.98
N LEU A 132 8.23 24.43 -7.66
CA LEU A 132 8.86 23.46 -6.78
C LEU A 132 7.79 22.75 -5.94
N LEU A 133 7.73 21.44 -6.09
CA LEU A 133 6.92 20.56 -5.26
C LEU A 133 7.80 19.98 -4.15
N LEU A 134 7.41 20.21 -2.91
CA LEU A 134 7.97 19.51 -1.75
C LEU A 134 6.95 18.50 -1.25
N THR A 135 7.30 17.22 -1.34
CA THR A 135 6.47 16.13 -0.82
C THR A 135 7.02 15.65 0.52
N ILE A 136 6.15 15.55 1.53
CA ILE A 136 6.45 14.95 2.83
C ILE A 136 5.72 13.61 2.94
N HIS A 137 6.48 12.55 3.19
CA HIS A 137 5.99 11.17 3.29
C HIS A 137 5.69 10.81 4.74
N PHE A 138 4.98 9.69 4.93
CA PHE A 138 4.75 9.13 6.26
C PHE A 138 6.05 8.73 6.94
N SER A 139 6.12 9.01 8.23
CA SER A 139 7.30 8.78 9.06
C SER A 139 6.99 7.86 10.24
N PRO A 140 7.98 7.06 10.70
CA PRO A 140 7.88 6.26 11.92
C PRO A 140 8.19 7.09 13.18
N PHE A 141 8.06 8.41 13.10
CA PHE A 141 8.27 9.31 14.22
C PHE A 141 7.52 10.62 13.98
N TYR A 142 7.33 11.38 15.05
CA TYR A 142 6.94 12.78 14.99
C TYR A 142 8.07 13.67 15.50
N LEU A 143 8.02 14.94 15.11
CA LEU A 143 8.99 15.97 15.47
C LEU A 143 8.53 16.77 16.68
N ILE A 144 9.43 16.98 17.63
CA ILE A 144 9.23 17.80 18.82
C ILE A 144 10.21 18.96 18.75
N LEU A 145 9.76 20.18 19.04
CA LEU A 145 10.65 21.34 19.03
C LEU A 145 11.73 21.25 20.11
N ASN A 146 12.99 21.45 19.73
CA ASN A 146 14.13 21.51 20.65
C ASN A 146 14.52 22.96 21.02
N ARG A 147 13.94 23.95 20.32
CA ARG A 147 14.09 25.38 20.58
C ARG A 147 12.78 26.10 20.28
N ASP A 148 12.67 27.34 20.73
CA ASP A 148 11.51 28.18 20.42
C ASP A 148 11.49 28.58 18.94
N LEU A 149 10.27 28.63 18.38
CA LEU A 149 9.93 29.23 17.09
C LEU A 149 8.92 30.39 17.31
N SER A 150 8.53 31.07 16.24
CA SER A 150 7.57 32.18 16.29
C SER A 150 6.16 31.78 16.76
N ASP A 151 5.32 32.77 17.06
CA ASP A 151 3.88 32.63 17.36
C ASP A 151 3.53 31.66 18.51
N GLY A 152 4.34 31.66 19.56
CA GLY A 152 4.08 30.88 20.77
C GLY A 152 4.46 29.39 20.67
N MET A 153 5.13 28.98 19.59
CA MET A 153 5.69 27.64 19.42
C MET A 153 6.94 27.46 20.29
N LYS A 154 6.73 27.12 21.56
CA LYS A 154 7.81 26.93 22.54
C LYS A 154 8.52 25.60 22.37
N LYS A 155 9.73 25.50 22.91
CA LYS A 155 10.45 24.24 23.09
C LYS A 155 9.57 23.17 23.76
N ASN A 156 9.75 21.92 23.34
CA ASN A 156 9.05 20.70 23.77
C ASN A 156 7.59 20.56 23.31
N VAL A 157 7.07 21.48 22.50
CA VAL A 157 5.75 21.30 21.87
C VAL A 157 5.87 20.46 20.60
N ILE A 158 4.75 19.85 20.21
CA ILE A 158 4.59 19.13 18.95
C ILE A 158 3.65 19.97 18.07
N PRO A 159 4.19 20.71 17.09
CA PRO A 159 3.37 21.47 16.14
C PRO A 159 2.58 20.51 15.25
N ILE A 160 1.33 20.86 14.94
CA ILE A 160 0.45 20.17 13.98
C ILE A 160 -0.34 21.21 13.16
N ARG A 161 -0.90 20.82 12.01
CA ARG A 161 -1.95 21.55 11.31
C ARG A 161 -3.31 21.07 11.80
N SER A 162 -4.22 22.01 12.04
CA SER A 162 -5.59 21.75 12.48
C SER A 162 -6.56 22.66 11.75
N MET A 163 -7.80 22.21 11.53
CA MET A 163 -8.83 23.06 10.94
C MET A 163 -9.35 24.06 11.98
N GLN A 164 -9.20 25.35 11.70
CA GLN A 164 -9.72 26.45 12.51
C GLN A 164 -10.49 27.40 11.60
N GLU A 165 -11.75 27.70 11.93
CA GLU A 165 -12.60 28.61 11.15
C GLU A 165 -12.67 28.22 9.65
N ASN A 166 -12.73 26.90 9.36
CA ASN A 166 -12.68 26.33 8.01
C ASN A 166 -11.38 26.58 7.22
N SER A 167 -10.28 26.94 7.88
CA SER A 167 -8.95 27.08 7.28
C SER A 167 -7.91 26.22 8.02
N PRO A 168 -6.96 25.58 7.33
CA PRO A 168 -5.87 24.86 7.99
C PRO A 168 -4.90 25.86 8.64
N ARG A 169 -4.63 25.69 9.93
CA ARG A 169 -3.67 26.53 10.68
C ARG A 169 -2.78 25.68 11.59
N ASN A 170 -1.56 26.18 11.83
CA ASN A 170 -0.65 25.57 12.79
C ASN A 170 -1.19 25.72 14.21
N ALA A 171 -1.05 24.66 14.99
CA ALA A 171 -1.47 24.57 16.38
C ALA A 171 -0.51 23.68 17.17
N ILE A 172 -0.64 23.69 18.50
CA ILE A 172 0.03 22.74 19.38
C ILE A 172 -0.90 21.53 19.56
N ILE A 173 -0.33 20.33 19.46
CA ILE A 173 -1.10 19.09 19.61
C ILE A 173 -1.81 19.02 20.97
N ASN A 174 -3.05 18.52 20.99
CA ASN A 174 -3.77 18.20 22.22
C ASN A 174 -3.60 16.71 22.59
N ASN A 175 -4.04 16.31 23.79
CA ASN A 175 -3.88 14.94 24.29
C ASN A 175 -4.57 13.89 23.41
N LYS A 176 -5.76 14.17 22.88
CA LYS A 176 -6.52 13.24 22.06
C LYS A 176 -5.81 12.99 20.73
N ASP A 177 -5.35 14.06 20.09
CA ASP A 177 -4.64 13.99 18.81
C ASP A 177 -3.24 13.37 18.99
N LEU A 178 -2.61 13.58 20.14
CA LEU A 178 -1.34 12.93 20.49
C LEU A 178 -1.47 11.41 20.58
N ILE A 179 -2.55 10.90 21.20
CA ILE A 179 -2.82 9.45 21.25
C ILE A 179 -2.97 8.89 19.82
N ASN A 180 -3.73 9.59 18.97
CA ASN A 180 -3.91 9.16 17.58
C ASN A 180 -2.61 9.22 16.78
N LEU A 181 -1.83 10.30 16.92
CA LEU A 181 -0.52 10.47 16.28
C LEU A 181 0.44 9.34 16.66
N LYS A 182 0.53 9.01 17.97
CA LYS A 182 1.35 7.89 18.44
C LYS A 182 0.95 6.58 17.80
N ARG A 183 -0.35 6.27 17.77
CA ARG A 183 -0.87 5.05 17.13
C ARG A 183 -0.51 4.98 15.64
N ILE A 184 -0.63 6.10 14.92
CA ILE A 184 -0.30 6.15 13.50
C ILE A 184 1.21 5.97 13.28
N VAL A 185 2.03 6.62 14.09
CA VAL A 185 3.49 6.49 14.05
C VAL A 185 3.95 5.07 14.34
N GLU A 186 3.38 4.42 15.36
CA GLU A 186 3.63 3.00 15.68
C GLU A 186 3.25 2.07 14.52
N ASN A 187 2.14 2.36 13.83
CA ASN A 187 1.74 1.61 12.64
C ASN A 187 2.72 1.83 11.47
N ASN A 188 3.12 3.07 11.20
CA ASN A 188 4.11 3.37 10.17
C ASN A 188 5.45 2.67 10.44
N GLU A 189 5.88 2.66 11.70
CA GLU A 189 7.08 1.94 12.14
C GLU A 189 6.96 0.44 11.88
N LYS A 190 5.84 -0.19 12.25
CA LYS A 190 5.56 -1.60 11.95
C LYS A 190 5.58 -1.89 10.45
N ASN A 191 4.98 -1.01 9.64
CA ASN A 191 4.99 -1.14 8.18
C ASN A 191 6.41 -1.07 7.63
N LEU A 192 7.19 -0.08 8.06
CA LEU A 192 8.58 0.07 7.65
C LEU A 192 9.40 -1.17 7.99
N ILE A 193 9.28 -1.70 9.21
CA ILE A 193 9.95 -2.94 9.62
C ILE A 193 9.50 -4.13 8.76
N LYS A 194 8.20 -4.22 8.43
CA LYS A 194 7.66 -5.29 7.57
C LYS A 194 8.22 -5.18 6.15
N HIS A 195 8.33 -3.97 5.61
CA HIS A 195 8.89 -3.71 4.30
C HIS A 195 10.41 -3.96 4.24
N GLU A 196 11.16 -3.60 5.29
CA GLU A 196 12.60 -3.91 5.38
C GLU A 196 12.87 -5.42 5.35
N LYS A 197 11.95 -6.22 5.91
CA LYS A 197 12.01 -7.68 5.92
C LYS A 197 11.55 -8.32 4.61
N ARG A 198 11.13 -7.54 3.61
CA ARG A 198 10.70 -8.09 2.32
C ARG A 198 11.85 -8.81 1.63
N THR A 199 11.57 -10.04 1.22
CA THR A 199 12.50 -10.85 0.44
C THR A 199 11.82 -11.48 -0.77
N ILE A 200 12.57 -11.60 -1.87
CA ILE A 200 12.14 -12.32 -3.08
C ILE A 200 12.53 -13.79 -3.07
N LYS A 201 13.12 -14.31 -1.99
CA LYS A 201 13.63 -15.68 -1.92
C LYS A 201 12.62 -16.72 -2.42
N LYS A 202 11.36 -16.68 -1.95
CA LYS A 202 10.30 -17.61 -2.39
C LYS A 202 10.00 -17.49 -3.90
N ILE A 203 10.10 -16.30 -4.48
CA ILE A 203 9.92 -16.06 -5.93
C ILE A 203 11.08 -16.72 -6.71
N VAL A 204 12.32 -16.53 -6.25
CA VAL A 204 13.51 -17.12 -6.88
C VAL A 204 13.48 -18.65 -6.80
N GLU A 205 13.10 -19.21 -5.65
CA GLU A 205 12.94 -20.65 -5.42
C GLU A 205 11.81 -21.24 -6.30
N ALA A 206 10.67 -20.56 -6.41
CA ALA A 206 9.58 -20.99 -7.28
C ALA A 206 9.96 -20.94 -8.77
N PHE A 207 10.68 -19.89 -9.20
CA PHE A 207 11.22 -19.81 -10.55
C PHE A 207 12.23 -20.94 -10.81
N GLN A 208 13.16 -21.18 -9.88
CA GLN A 208 14.14 -22.24 -9.97
C GLN A 208 13.46 -23.61 -10.08
N THR A 209 12.48 -23.90 -9.22
CA THR A 209 11.74 -25.17 -9.23
C THR A 209 11.03 -25.41 -10.57
N LYS A 210 10.44 -24.35 -11.15
CA LYS A 210 9.69 -24.46 -12.41
C LYS A 210 10.58 -24.58 -13.65
N HIS A 211 11.66 -23.81 -13.73
CA HIS A 211 12.46 -23.67 -14.96
C HIS A 211 13.81 -24.39 -14.91
N LEU A 212 14.39 -24.52 -13.71
CA LEU A 212 15.76 -25.01 -13.50
C LEU A 212 15.83 -25.95 -12.29
N PRO A 213 15.06 -27.05 -12.24
CA PRO A 213 14.87 -27.86 -11.04
C PRO A 213 16.16 -28.46 -10.45
N SER A 214 17.19 -28.68 -11.28
CA SER A 214 18.49 -29.20 -10.85
C SER A 214 19.47 -28.11 -10.34
N ALA A 215 19.13 -26.84 -10.52
CA ALA A 215 19.98 -25.73 -10.13
C ALA A 215 19.84 -25.39 -8.63
N LYS A 216 20.76 -24.61 -8.09
CA LYS A 216 20.75 -24.16 -6.69
C LYS A 216 20.57 -22.65 -6.61
N VAL A 217 19.69 -22.22 -5.72
CA VAL A 217 19.52 -20.82 -5.35
C VAL A 217 20.55 -20.46 -4.29
N GLN A 218 21.28 -19.37 -4.51
CA GLN A 218 22.24 -18.81 -3.56
C GLN A 218 21.95 -17.32 -3.35
N LEU A 219 21.83 -16.89 -2.09
CA LEU A 219 21.89 -15.46 -1.74
C LEU A 219 23.36 -15.03 -1.79
N ILE A 220 23.67 -14.08 -2.65
CA ILE A 220 25.03 -13.56 -2.85
C ILE A 220 25.29 -12.38 -1.92
N ASN A 221 24.36 -11.42 -1.87
CA ASN A 221 24.43 -10.30 -0.95
C ASN A 221 23.04 -9.77 -0.61
N GLU A 222 22.94 -9.16 0.57
CA GLU A 222 21.78 -8.41 1.03
C GLU A 222 22.30 -7.17 1.77
N LEU A 223 21.83 -5.99 1.36
CA LEU A 223 22.15 -4.73 2.03
C LEU A 223 20.85 -4.05 2.45
N ARG A 224 20.77 -3.64 3.73
CA ARG A 224 19.56 -3.09 4.36
C ARG A 224 19.77 -1.81 5.19
N GLN A 225 20.96 -1.19 5.20
CA GLN A 225 21.27 -0.21 6.27
C GLN A 225 22.18 0.95 5.86
N LYS A 226 22.64 1.07 4.61
CA LYS A 226 23.65 2.08 4.26
C LYS A 226 23.13 3.08 3.22
N LEU A 227 23.02 4.35 3.59
CA LEU A 227 22.88 5.49 2.66
C LEU A 227 21.69 5.40 1.66
N ASN A 228 20.54 4.86 2.08
CA ASN A 228 19.41 4.56 1.20
C ASN A 228 19.72 3.55 0.08
N ILE A 229 20.51 2.52 0.38
CA ILE A 229 20.81 1.39 -0.49
C ILE A 229 20.22 0.12 0.12
N TYR A 230 19.19 -0.41 -0.54
CA TYR A 230 18.42 -1.57 -0.12
C TYR A 230 18.22 -2.52 -1.29
N TYR A 231 18.87 -3.68 -1.24
CA TYR A 231 18.69 -4.72 -2.25
C TYR A 231 18.98 -6.13 -1.74
N GLU A 232 18.46 -7.11 -2.46
CA GLU A 232 18.90 -8.51 -2.38
C GLU A 232 19.44 -8.94 -3.74
N LEU A 233 20.53 -9.70 -3.75
CA LEU A 233 21.09 -10.30 -4.95
C LEU A 233 21.15 -11.81 -4.77
N PHE A 234 20.39 -12.53 -5.58
CA PHE A 234 20.42 -13.98 -5.68
C PHE A 234 21.02 -14.43 -7.00
N GLU A 235 21.62 -15.61 -6.98
CA GLU A 235 22.09 -16.33 -8.14
C GLU A 235 21.48 -17.72 -8.17
N ILE A 236 20.97 -18.12 -9.33
CA ILE A 236 20.66 -19.52 -9.62
C ILE A 236 21.84 -20.10 -10.39
N LYS A 237 22.60 -20.98 -9.72
CA LYS A 237 23.76 -21.67 -10.31
C LYS A 237 23.41 -23.08 -10.75
N SER A 238 23.91 -23.47 -11.92
CA SER A 238 23.80 -24.84 -12.44
C SER A 238 25.12 -25.21 -13.11
N ASP A 239 25.51 -26.48 -13.04
CA ASP A 239 26.64 -27.01 -13.81
C ASP A 239 26.31 -27.12 -15.31
N LEU A 240 25.01 -27.07 -15.65
CA LEU A 240 24.49 -27.28 -17.01
C LEU A 240 24.05 -25.98 -17.71
N TYR A 241 23.82 -24.90 -16.97
CA TYR A 241 23.27 -23.66 -17.49
C TYR A 241 24.04 -22.45 -16.97
N ASP A 242 24.17 -21.43 -17.80
CA ASP A 242 24.69 -20.13 -17.38
C ASP A 242 23.88 -19.58 -16.20
N SER A 243 24.57 -18.88 -15.30
CA SER A 243 23.95 -18.33 -14.10
C SER A 243 22.83 -17.33 -14.43
N GLN A 244 21.78 -17.38 -13.62
CA GLN A 244 20.68 -16.41 -13.64
C GLN A 244 20.81 -15.53 -12.41
N ILE A 245 20.78 -14.21 -12.59
CA ILE A 245 20.87 -13.25 -11.49
C ILE A 245 19.50 -12.64 -11.23
N PHE A 246 19.17 -12.51 -9.95
CA PHE A 246 17.95 -11.87 -9.46
C PHE A 246 18.35 -10.75 -8.51
N ILE A 247 17.90 -9.54 -8.79
CA ILE A 247 18.15 -8.36 -7.97
C ILE A 247 16.81 -7.82 -7.54
N TYR A 248 16.52 -7.80 -6.24
CA TYR A 248 15.37 -7.08 -5.71
C TYR A 248 15.80 -5.69 -5.26
N ILE A 249 15.20 -4.65 -5.84
CA ILE A 249 15.38 -3.26 -5.43
C ILE A 249 14.10 -2.82 -4.74
N THR A 250 14.18 -2.57 -3.43
CA THR A 250 13.00 -2.26 -2.60
C THR A 250 12.46 -0.85 -2.88
N SER A 251 11.20 -0.61 -2.50
CA SER A 251 10.58 0.71 -2.54
C SER A 251 11.29 1.79 -1.69
N PHE A 252 12.16 1.41 -0.75
CA PHE A 252 12.81 2.31 0.22
C PHE A 252 14.14 2.91 -0.26
N THR A 253 14.59 2.51 -1.45
CA THR A 253 15.94 2.80 -1.89
C THR A 253 16.05 3.98 -2.84
N SER A 254 17.20 4.66 -2.81
CA SER A 254 17.60 5.55 -3.90
C SER A 254 18.05 4.68 -5.08
N GLN A 255 17.22 4.60 -6.12
CA GLN A 255 17.45 3.69 -7.25
C GLN A 255 18.84 3.88 -7.86
N GLU A 256 19.25 5.11 -8.17
CA GLU A 256 20.55 5.38 -8.80
C GLU A 256 21.74 5.00 -7.90
N LYS A 257 21.71 5.39 -6.62
CA LYS A 257 22.75 5.00 -5.65
C LYS A 257 22.86 3.49 -5.51
N THR A 258 21.72 2.81 -5.50
CA THR A 258 21.63 1.35 -5.37
C THR A 258 22.19 0.65 -6.59
N ILE A 259 21.81 1.09 -7.78
CA ILE A 259 22.28 0.55 -9.05
C ILE A 259 23.79 0.75 -9.20
N ASN A 260 24.29 1.95 -8.86
CA ASN A 260 25.73 2.24 -8.85
C ASN A 260 26.48 1.27 -7.93
N HIS A 261 26.04 1.14 -6.68
CA HIS A 261 26.66 0.24 -5.71
C HIS A 261 26.66 -1.22 -6.16
N ILE A 262 25.51 -1.74 -6.63
CA ILE A 262 25.40 -3.13 -7.09
C ILE A 262 26.36 -3.39 -8.25
N TYR A 263 26.42 -2.48 -9.22
CA TYR A 263 27.31 -2.64 -10.36
C TYR A 263 28.78 -2.59 -9.95
N ASP A 264 29.17 -1.62 -9.10
CA ASP A 264 30.56 -1.45 -8.70
C ASP A 264 31.09 -2.65 -7.89
N GLU A 265 30.26 -3.25 -7.04
CA GLU A 265 30.65 -4.43 -6.26
C GLU A 265 30.54 -5.76 -7.02
N PHE A 266 29.53 -5.92 -7.89
CA PHE A 266 29.20 -7.21 -8.52
C PHE A 266 29.42 -7.23 -10.03
N LYS A 267 30.22 -6.31 -10.58
CA LYS A 267 30.46 -6.16 -12.02
C LYS A 267 30.74 -7.48 -12.75
N GLU A 268 31.70 -8.27 -12.25
CA GLU A 268 32.11 -9.52 -12.90
C GLU A 268 30.96 -10.54 -12.96
N LEU A 269 30.21 -10.69 -11.86
CA LEU A 269 29.06 -11.57 -11.77
C LEU A 269 27.97 -11.16 -12.78
N LEU A 270 27.67 -9.86 -12.84
CA LEU A 270 26.67 -9.31 -13.75
C LEU A 270 27.08 -9.46 -15.22
N GLU A 271 28.33 -9.15 -15.57
CA GLU A 271 28.81 -9.24 -16.95
C GLU A 271 28.85 -10.68 -17.49
N ASN A 272 29.00 -11.67 -16.62
CA ASN A 272 29.09 -13.08 -17.01
C ASN A 272 27.71 -13.78 -17.06
N SER A 273 26.72 -13.30 -16.32
CA SER A 273 25.38 -13.88 -16.26
C SER A 273 24.65 -13.97 -17.61
N SER A 274 23.69 -14.90 -17.73
CA SER A 274 22.88 -15.06 -18.95
C SER A 274 21.62 -14.20 -18.94
N ASN A 275 20.93 -14.11 -17.80
CA ASN A 275 19.89 -13.13 -17.57
C ASN A 275 20.07 -12.46 -16.20
N ILE A 276 19.65 -11.20 -16.14
CA ILE A 276 19.62 -10.38 -14.93
C ILE A 276 18.19 -9.89 -14.79
N PHE A 277 17.45 -10.50 -13.88
CA PHE A 277 16.10 -10.09 -13.52
C PHE A 277 16.18 -9.07 -12.38
N ILE A 278 15.77 -7.84 -12.66
CA ILE A 278 15.65 -6.78 -11.66
C ILE A 278 14.18 -6.68 -11.30
N LEU A 279 13.87 -7.01 -10.07
CA LEU A 279 12.52 -7.00 -9.51
C LEU A 279 12.33 -5.77 -8.63
N VAL A 280 11.18 -5.12 -8.76
CA VAL A 280 10.81 -3.92 -8.00
C VAL A 280 9.37 -3.98 -7.53
N ASP A 281 9.06 -3.22 -6.47
CA ASP A 281 7.67 -2.96 -6.06
C ASP A 281 6.93 -2.08 -7.10
N GLU A 282 5.59 -2.08 -7.09
CA GLU A 282 4.79 -1.16 -7.92
C GLU A 282 5.05 0.30 -7.55
N HIS A 283 5.13 0.56 -6.24
CA HIS A 283 5.22 1.89 -5.66
C HIS A 283 6.54 2.08 -4.92
N ASN A 284 7.11 3.28 -5.01
CA ASN A 284 8.21 3.72 -4.17
C ASN A 284 7.71 4.06 -2.74
N ARG A 285 8.62 4.41 -1.82
CA ARG A 285 8.28 4.84 -0.45
C ARG A 285 7.33 6.04 -0.38
N THR A 286 7.19 6.79 -1.47
CA THR A 286 6.43 8.04 -1.56
C THR A 286 5.03 7.83 -2.17
N GLY A 287 4.71 6.59 -2.57
CA GLY A 287 3.47 6.21 -3.25
C GLY A 287 3.48 6.46 -4.77
N GLY A 288 4.58 7.02 -5.30
CA GLY A 288 4.80 7.16 -6.74
C GLY A 288 5.07 5.80 -7.39
N THR A 289 4.70 5.65 -8.67
CA THR A 289 5.00 4.44 -9.44
C THR A 289 6.49 4.36 -9.74
N ILE A 290 7.09 3.18 -9.60
CA ILE A 290 8.50 2.97 -9.99
C ILE A 290 8.63 2.96 -11.53
N ASP A 291 9.52 3.81 -12.05
CA ASP A 291 9.87 3.91 -13.46
C ASP A 291 10.82 2.77 -13.87
N LEU A 292 10.27 1.75 -14.53
CA LEU A 292 11.00 0.56 -14.97
C LEU A 292 12.01 0.89 -16.08
N GLU A 293 11.64 1.78 -17.02
CA GLU A 293 12.49 2.15 -18.16
C GLU A 293 13.75 2.87 -17.69
N ARG A 294 13.62 3.75 -16.69
CA ARG A 294 14.75 4.44 -16.08
C ARG A 294 15.72 3.46 -15.44
N ILE A 295 15.22 2.50 -14.64
CA ILE A 295 16.06 1.48 -14.01
C ILE A 295 16.75 0.63 -15.07
N GLU A 296 16.01 0.21 -16.09
CA GLU A 296 16.55 -0.61 -17.19
C GLU A 296 17.66 0.13 -17.94
N LYS A 297 17.44 1.41 -18.26
CA LYS A 297 18.43 2.28 -18.90
C LYS A 297 19.70 2.38 -18.06
N LEU A 298 19.58 2.67 -16.76
CA LEU A 298 20.73 2.82 -15.85
C LEU A 298 21.59 1.53 -15.78
N PHE A 299 20.96 0.36 -15.70
CA PHE A 299 21.70 -0.91 -15.74
C PHE A 299 22.33 -1.20 -17.11
N LYS A 300 21.60 -0.97 -18.21
CA LYS A 300 22.10 -1.19 -19.58
C LYS A 300 23.23 -0.23 -19.98
N GLU A 301 23.28 0.96 -19.41
CA GLU A 301 24.39 1.90 -19.61
C GLU A 301 25.68 1.40 -18.95
N LYS A 302 25.56 0.72 -17.80
CA LYS A 302 26.71 0.17 -17.07
C LYS A 302 27.17 -1.17 -17.64
N ILE A 303 26.26 -2.06 -18.04
CA ILE A 303 26.60 -3.39 -18.53
C ILE A 303 27.12 -3.31 -19.98
N SER A 304 28.38 -3.70 -20.18
CA SER A 304 29.11 -3.52 -21.43
C SER A 304 28.86 -4.63 -22.47
N ARG A 305 28.77 -5.90 -22.04
CA ARG A 305 28.77 -7.07 -22.94
C ARG A 305 27.38 -7.60 -23.32
N LYS A 306 26.45 -7.68 -22.37
CA LYS A 306 25.16 -8.38 -22.54
C LYS A 306 23.97 -7.50 -22.16
N LYS A 307 23.81 -6.34 -22.81
CA LYS A 307 22.69 -5.41 -22.52
C LYS A 307 21.30 -6.06 -22.63
N GLY A 308 21.13 -7.05 -23.53
CA GLY A 308 19.88 -7.80 -23.68
C GLY A 308 19.57 -8.79 -22.56
N ALA A 309 20.52 -9.06 -21.65
CA ALA A 309 20.30 -9.93 -20.49
C ALA A 309 19.47 -9.25 -19.39
N VAL A 310 19.48 -7.92 -19.35
CA VAL A 310 18.81 -7.11 -18.33
C VAL A 310 17.31 -7.06 -18.60
N LYS A 311 16.52 -7.47 -17.60
CA LYS A 311 15.04 -7.45 -17.64
C LYS A 311 14.55 -6.84 -16.34
N VAL A 312 13.79 -5.74 -16.44
CA VAL A 312 13.22 -5.06 -15.27
C VAL A 312 11.73 -5.31 -15.24
N GLU A 313 11.23 -5.89 -14.15
CA GLU A 313 9.82 -6.27 -14.00
C GLU A 313 9.32 -5.95 -12.58
N ARG A 314 8.02 -5.66 -12.45
CA ARG A 314 7.39 -5.62 -11.13
C ARG A 314 7.27 -7.04 -10.57
N LEU A 315 7.34 -7.17 -9.25
CA LEU A 315 7.25 -8.45 -8.54
C LEU A 315 6.02 -9.28 -8.95
N GLU A 316 4.87 -8.63 -9.01
CA GLU A 316 3.57 -9.23 -9.33
C GLU A 316 3.53 -9.73 -10.78
N SER A 317 4.03 -8.91 -11.70
CA SER A 317 4.06 -9.24 -13.14
C SER A 317 5.06 -10.35 -13.44
N PHE A 318 6.24 -10.32 -12.81
CA PHE A 318 7.23 -11.38 -12.96
C PHE A 318 6.66 -12.72 -12.50
N SER A 319 6.08 -12.73 -11.29
CA SER A 319 5.60 -13.95 -10.66
C SER A 319 4.42 -14.55 -11.42
N GLU A 320 3.45 -13.74 -11.83
CA GLU A 320 2.37 -14.17 -12.72
C GLU A 320 2.92 -14.75 -14.02
N ASN A 321 3.67 -13.96 -14.79
CA ASN A 321 4.02 -14.33 -16.16
C ASN A 321 4.99 -15.52 -16.24
N ARG A 322 5.86 -15.68 -15.24
CA ARG A 322 6.94 -16.67 -15.28
C ARG A 322 6.74 -17.83 -14.33
N ILE A 323 5.90 -17.72 -13.30
CA ILE A 323 5.76 -18.78 -12.29
C ILE A 323 4.40 -19.46 -12.39
N TYR A 324 3.29 -18.74 -12.48
CA TYR A 324 1.94 -19.36 -12.34
C TYR A 324 0.86 -18.82 -13.29
N LYS A 325 1.26 -18.41 -14.50
CA LYS A 325 0.33 -17.86 -15.52
C LYS A 325 -0.76 -18.84 -15.93
N GLU A 326 -0.41 -20.11 -16.14
CA GLU A 326 -1.36 -21.13 -16.59
C GLU A 326 -2.43 -21.35 -15.52
N GLU A 327 -2.01 -21.50 -14.28
CA GLU A 327 -2.88 -21.72 -13.12
C GLU A 327 -3.85 -20.55 -12.91
N LEU A 328 -3.38 -19.29 -13.00
CA LEU A 328 -4.25 -18.10 -12.87
C LEU A 328 -5.18 -17.85 -14.06
N SER A 329 -5.01 -18.58 -15.16
CA SER A 329 -5.84 -18.45 -16.36
C SER A 329 -7.09 -19.32 -16.32
N GLU A 330 -7.20 -20.23 -15.34
CA GLU A 330 -8.35 -21.13 -15.16
C GLU A 330 -9.64 -20.38 -14.78
N GLU A 331 -10.79 -20.93 -15.19
CA GLU A 331 -12.11 -20.30 -15.01
C GLU A 331 -12.51 -20.14 -13.54
N ILE A 332 -11.98 -20.97 -12.64
CA ILE A 332 -12.25 -20.88 -11.19
C ILE A 332 -11.84 -19.54 -10.57
N PHE A 333 -10.97 -18.79 -11.26
CA PHE A 333 -10.51 -17.46 -10.85
C PHE A 333 -11.27 -16.31 -11.52
N SER A 334 -12.31 -16.64 -12.30
CA SER A 334 -13.19 -15.66 -12.91
C SER A 334 -14.20 -15.11 -11.89
N ILE A 335 -14.57 -13.83 -12.06
CA ILE A 335 -15.61 -13.21 -11.22
C ILE A 335 -16.88 -13.07 -12.03
N GLU A 336 -17.93 -13.72 -11.53
CA GLU A 336 -19.28 -13.50 -12.02
C GLU A 336 -19.83 -12.16 -11.56
N LYS A 337 -20.56 -11.49 -12.45
CA LYS A 337 -21.31 -10.29 -12.09
C LYS A 337 -22.42 -10.68 -11.08
N PRO A 338 -22.50 -10.04 -9.91
CA PRO A 338 -23.59 -10.29 -8.96
C PRO A 338 -24.95 -10.08 -9.63
N SER A 339 -25.90 -10.99 -9.37
CA SER A 339 -27.25 -11.02 -9.97
C SER A 339 -28.18 -9.87 -9.54
N SER A 340 -27.74 -8.99 -8.63
CA SER A 340 -28.52 -7.85 -8.16
C SER A 340 -28.65 -6.78 -9.24
N HIS A 341 -29.90 -6.48 -9.61
CA HIS A 341 -30.27 -5.48 -10.59
C HIS A 341 -29.71 -4.09 -10.21
N THR A 342 -28.97 -3.51 -11.17
CA THR A 342 -28.57 -2.09 -11.38
C THR A 342 -28.04 -1.20 -10.25
N GLU A 343 -28.29 -1.41 -8.95
CA GLU A 343 -27.74 -0.52 -7.89
C GLU A 343 -27.57 -1.25 -6.54
N TYR A 344 -26.36 -1.75 -6.28
CA TYR A 344 -25.97 -2.26 -4.95
C TYR A 344 -25.94 -1.11 -3.92
N ILE A 345 -26.63 -1.30 -2.80
CA ILE A 345 -26.63 -0.37 -1.69
C ILE A 345 -25.62 -0.87 -0.65
N SER A 346 -24.54 -0.13 -0.45
CA SER A 346 -23.52 -0.45 0.56
C SER A 346 -24.12 -0.37 1.97
N PRO A 347 -24.14 -1.47 2.75
CA PRO A 347 -24.64 -1.44 4.12
C PRO A 347 -23.69 -0.71 5.06
N ASN A 348 -24.25 -0.26 6.19
CA ASN A 348 -23.46 0.20 7.30
C ASN A 348 -22.76 -0.99 7.97
N ILE A 349 -21.52 -0.79 8.36
CA ILE A 349 -20.73 -1.75 9.10
C ILE A 349 -20.22 -1.14 10.39
N LYS A 350 -20.08 -1.98 11.40
CA LYS A 350 -19.38 -1.64 12.64
C LYS A 350 -17.97 -2.22 12.55
N VAL A 351 -16.99 -1.33 12.66
CA VAL A 351 -15.57 -1.68 12.76
C VAL A 351 -15.21 -1.67 14.25
N GLU A 352 -14.26 -2.53 14.65
CA GLU A 352 -13.66 -2.57 16.00
C GLU A 352 -13.62 -1.19 16.70
N ASN A 353 -14.03 -1.13 17.97
CA ASN A 353 -14.24 0.10 18.76
C ASN A 353 -15.45 0.97 18.38
N SER A 354 -16.49 0.37 17.78
CA SER A 354 -17.82 0.98 17.57
C SER A 354 -17.88 2.12 16.54
N LYS A 355 -16.88 2.25 15.66
CA LYS A 355 -16.95 3.19 14.54
C LYS A 355 -17.87 2.62 13.46
N ILE A 356 -18.98 3.30 13.21
CA ILE A 356 -19.88 2.98 12.10
C ILE A 356 -19.37 3.67 10.84
N THR A 357 -19.28 2.92 9.75
CA THR A 357 -18.92 3.47 8.44
C THR A 357 -19.64 2.70 7.33
N LYS A 358 -19.62 3.23 6.11
CA LYS A 358 -20.12 2.51 4.94
C LYS A 358 -19.13 1.43 4.55
N SER A 359 -19.64 0.24 4.24
CA SER A 359 -18.79 -0.89 3.88
C SER A 359 -17.85 -0.56 2.73
N GLU A 360 -18.34 0.17 1.72
CA GLU A 360 -17.58 0.58 0.55
C GLU A 360 -16.31 1.40 0.89
N VAL A 361 -16.42 2.36 1.81
CA VAL A 361 -15.30 3.23 2.23
C VAL A 361 -14.26 2.43 2.98
N PHE A 362 -14.71 1.55 3.88
CA PHE A 362 -13.82 0.68 4.63
C PHE A 362 -13.01 -0.25 3.71
N PHE A 363 -13.69 -0.86 2.74
CA PHE A 363 -13.13 -1.80 1.79
C PHE A 363 -12.05 -1.18 0.89
N ASP A 364 -12.29 0.03 0.37
CA ASP A 364 -11.31 0.79 -0.43
C ASP A 364 -10.04 1.12 0.37
N ASN A 365 -10.15 1.27 1.70
CA ASN A 365 -9.00 1.48 2.60
C ASN A 365 -8.31 0.17 2.98
N TRP A 366 -9.08 -0.89 3.26
CA TRP A 366 -8.54 -2.19 3.67
C TRP A 366 -7.71 -2.86 2.57
N ILE A 367 -8.16 -2.80 1.31
CA ILE A 367 -7.44 -3.44 0.20
C ILE A 367 -6.06 -2.83 -0.03
N LYS A 368 -5.87 -1.54 0.30
CA LYS A 368 -4.60 -0.82 0.15
C LYS A 368 -3.66 -0.95 1.35
N ASN A 369 -4.14 -1.49 2.46
CA ASN A 369 -3.38 -1.54 3.70
C ASN A 369 -2.68 -2.90 3.87
N ASP A 370 -1.36 -2.94 3.72
CA ASP A 370 -0.55 -4.17 3.83
C ASP A 370 -0.47 -4.74 5.27
N GLU A 371 -0.95 -4.04 6.32
CA GLU A 371 -1.01 -4.54 7.71
C GLU A 371 -2.13 -5.57 7.92
N SER A 372 -3.29 -5.34 7.29
CA SER A 372 -4.48 -6.16 7.51
C SER A 372 -4.67 -7.11 6.34
N SER A 373 -4.15 -8.32 6.50
CA SER A 373 -4.20 -9.34 5.45
C SER A 373 -5.47 -10.19 5.51
N ILE A 374 -6.10 -10.31 6.68
CA ILE A 374 -7.33 -11.06 6.85
C ILE A 374 -8.46 -10.10 7.23
N LEU A 375 -9.59 -10.22 6.54
CA LEU A 375 -10.83 -9.54 6.89
C LEU A 375 -11.89 -10.56 7.25
N LEU A 376 -12.40 -10.47 8.46
CA LEU A 376 -13.51 -11.28 8.93
C LEU A 376 -14.80 -10.46 8.91
N ILE A 377 -15.75 -10.90 8.09
CA ILE A 377 -17.09 -10.33 7.97
C ILE A 377 -18.06 -11.15 8.82
N LYS A 378 -18.57 -10.56 9.89
CA LYS A 378 -19.52 -11.15 10.83
C LYS A 378 -20.93 -10.58 10.64
N GLY A 379 -21.90 -11.26 11.24
CA GLY A 379 -23.30 -10.88 11.26
C GLY A 379 -24.24 -12.08 11.25
N THR A 380 -25.51 -11.81 11.53
CA THR A 380 -26.57 -12.83 11.60
C THR A 380 -26.87 -13.50 10.25
N GLY A 381 -27.65 -14.58 10.27
CA GLY A 381 -28.10 -15.24 9.04
C GLY A 381 -28.95 -14.30 8.19
N GLY A 382 -28.71 -14.26 6.87
CA GLY A 382 -29.48 -13.43 5.93
C GLY A 382 -29.09 -11.95 5.85
N VAL A 383 -28.17 -11.46 6.69
CA VAL A 383 -27.75 -10.05 6.73
C VAL A 383 -26.97 -9.58 5.48
N GLY A 384 -26.61 -10.50 4.57
CA GLY A 384 -25.95 -10.18 3.30
C GLY A 384 -24.42 -10.29 3.28
N LYS A 385 -23.79 -11.05 4.19
CA LYS A 385 -22.32 -11.29 4.22
C LYS A 385 -21.73 -11.68 2.86
N THR A 386 -22.26 -12.76 2.27
CA THR A 386 -21.91 -13.25 0.93
C THR A 386 -22.07 -12.16 -0.13
N THR A 387 -23.19 -11.43 -0.11
CA THR A 387 -23.48 -10.36 -1.05
C THR A 387 -22.45 -9.24 -0.95
N VAL A 388 -22.14 -8.80 0.27
CA VAL A 388 -21.13 -7.76 0.52
C VAL A 388 -19.75 -8.18 0.00
N ALA A 389 -19.32 -9.41 0.31
CA ALA A 389 -18.03 -9.94 -0.14
C ALA A 389 -17.97 -10.02 -1.68
N ARG A 390 -19.00 -10.56 -2.34
CA ARG A 390 -19.09 -10.65 -3.81
C ARG A 390 -19.07 -9.27 -4.49
N GLN A 391 -19.83 -8.32 -3.94
CA GLN A 391 -19.89 -6.96 -4.48
C GLN A 391 -18.55 -6.23 -4.34
N PHE A 392 -17.86 -6.44 -3.23
CA PHE A 392 -16.53 -5.87 -3.01
C PHE A 392 -15.51 -6.39 -4.03
N ILE A 393 -15.37 -7.71 -4.20
CA ILE A 393 -14.41 -8.26 -5.18
C ILE A 393 -14.76 -7.83 -6.61
N TYR A 394 -16.05 -7.78 -6.96
CA TYR A 394 -16.52 -7.36 -8.28
C TYR A 394 -16.17 -5.88 -8.55
N LYS A 395 -16.36 -5.01 -7.55
CA LYS A 395 -15.98 -3.59 -7.63
C LYS A 395 -14.47 -3.43 -7.84
N ILE A 396 -13.63 -4.14 -7.07
CA ILE A 396 -12.17 -4.07 -7.24
C ILE A 396 -11.76 -4.55 -8.63
N HIS A 397 -12.27 -5.69 -9.05
CA HIS A 397 -11.97 -6.26 -10.37
C HIS A 397 -12.31 -5.28 -11.50
N ASN A 398 -13.50 -4.66 -11.45
CA ASN A 398 -13.89 -3.67 -12.45
C ASN A 398 -12.99 -2.43 -12.43
N LYS A 399 -12.62 -1.93 -11.24
CA LYS A 399 -11.71 -0.80 -11.08
C LYS A 399 -10.31 -1.11 -11.64
N ASN A 400 -9.80 -2.32 -11.42
CA ASN A 400 -8.51 -2.77 -11.95
C ASN A 400 -8.55 -2.89 -13.48
N LYS A 401 -9.63 -3.46 -14.03
CA LYS A 401 -9.87 -3.58 -15.47
C LYS A 401 -9.91 -2.21 -16.17
N ILE A 402 -10.59 -1.23 -15.60
CA ILE A 402 -10.67 0.15 -16.13
C ILE A 402 -9.29 0.81 -16.11
N ASN A 403 -8.55 0.67 -15.01
CA ASN A 403 -7.26 1.33 -14.83
C ASN A 403 -6.09 0.61 -15.54
N LYS A 404 -6.34 -0.52 -16.23
CA LYS A 404 -5.31 -1.42 -16.76
C LYS A 404 -4.23 -1.76 -15.72
N LYS A 405 -4.63 -1.78 -14.44
CA LYS A 405 -3.76 -2.08 -13.29
C LYS A 405 -3.88 -3.55 -12.93
N ASN A 406 -2.79 -4.11 -12.41
CA ASN A 406 -2.60 -5.44 -11.81
C ASN A 406 -3.67 -6.49 -12.15
N ASN A 407 -3.24 -7.58 -12.77
CA ASN A 407 -4.05 -8.78 -13.02
C ASN A 407 -4.30 -9.57 -11.71
N THR A 408 -4.68 -8.90 -10.63
CA THR A 408 -5.14 -9.57 -9.42
C THR A 408 -6.37 -10.41 -9.76
N LYS A 409 -6.26 -11.71 -9.51
CA LYS A 409 -7.32 -12.70 -9.64
C LYS A 409 -8.02 -12.89 -8.30
N PHE A 410 -9.22 -13.46 -8.35
CA PHE A 410 -10.05 -13.65 -7.18
C PHE A 410 -10.51 -15.10 -7.15
N LEU A 411 -10.35 -15.74 -6.00
CA LEU A 411 -10.86 -17.09 -5.74
C LEU A 411 -12.00 -16.98 -4.75
N PHE A 412 -13.23 -17.25 -5.20
CA PHE A 412 -14.41 -17.27 -4.34
C PHE A 412 -14.79 -18.71 -4.02
N ILE A 413 -14.57 -19.12 -2.77
CA ILE A 413 -14.92 -20.44 -2.27
C ILE A 413 -16.19 -20.30 -1.42
N ASN A 414 -17.31 -20.80 -1.93
CA ASN A 414 -18.51 -20.97 -1.12
C ASN A 414 -18.40 -22.30 -0.38
N SER A 415 -18.25 -22.25 0.94
CA SER A 415 -18.10 -23.45 1.76
C SER A 415 -19.30 -24.39 1.61
N HIS A 416 -20.50 -23.85 1.37
CA HIS A 416 -21.71 -24.65 1.16
C HIS A 416 -21.60 -25.59 -0.04
N ASP A 417 -20.99 -25.10 -1.13
CA ASP A 417 -20.95 -25.79 -2.42
C ASP A 417 -19.94 -26.96 -2.43
N ILE A 418 -18.95 -26.92 -1.53
CA ILE A 418 -17.87 -27.92 -1.46
C ILE A 418 -17.88 -28.74 -0.17
N ILE A 419 -18.88 -28.53 0.70
CA ILE A 419 -18.86 -29.09 2.04
C ILE A 419 -18.89 -30.63 2.05
N ASN A 420 -19.62 -31.24 1.11
CA ASN A 420 -19.75 -32.70 1.06
C ASN A 420 -18.42 -33.36 0.68
N GLU A 421 -17.71 -32.77 -0.28
CA GLU A 421 -16.39 -33.17 -0.73
C GLU A 421 -15.36 -32.92 0.35
N LEU A 422 -15.43 -31.77 1.05
CA LEU A 422 -14.62 -31.50 2.23
C LEU A 422 -14.83 -32.56 3.31
N MET A 423 -16.08 -32.99 3.58
CA MET A 423 -16.39 -34.06 4.55
C MET A 423 -15.71 -35.39 4.21
N SER A 424 -15.55 -35.70 2.92
CA SER A 424 -14.84 -36.91 2.48
C SER A 424 -13.33 -36.86 2.69
N LYS A 425 -12.75 -35.65 2.78
CA LYS A 425 -11.34 -35.46 3.11
C LYS A 425 -11.15 -35.57 4.62
N GLY A 426 -9.92 -35.87 5.05
CA GLY A 426 -9.58 -35.98 6.47
C GLY A 426 -9.61 -34.63 7.21
N LYS A 427 -8.56 -34.36 7.97
CA LYS A 427 -8.41 -33.07 8.66
C LYS A 427 -8.18 -31.95 7.65
N ILE A 428 -8.87 -30.83 7.86
CA ILE A 428 -8.71 -29.61 7.08
C ILE A 428 -8.06 -28.58 7.98
N ASN A 429 -6.86 -28.12 7.61
CA ASN A 429 -6.11 -27.16 8.41
C ASN A 429 -5.48 -26.05 7.57
N ASP A 430 -5.68 -26.03 6.25
CA ASP A 430 -5.06 -25.06 5.38
C ASP A 430 -6.01 -24.54 4.30
N LEU A 431 -5.83 -23.29 3.87
CA LEU A 431 -6.62 -22.71 2.78
C LEU A 431 -6.42 -23.46 1.44
N PHE A 432 -5.27 -24.10 1.27
CA PHE A 432 -4.98 -24.94 0.11
C PHE A 432 -5.89 -26.17 0.05
N ASP A 433 -6.32 -26.71 1.19
CA ASP A 433 -7.24 -27.86 1.23
C ASP A 433 -8.59 -27.49 0.58
N PHE A 434 -9.09 -26.28 0.88
CA PHE A 434 -10.32 -25.75 0.28
C PHE A 434 -10.16 -25.52 -1.22
N TYR A 435 -9.05 -24.90 -1.63
CA TYR A 435 -8.73 -24.70 -3.05
C TYR A 435 -8.67 -26.02 -3.80
N GLN A 436 -8.00 -27.03 -3.25
CA GLN A 436 -7.84 -28.33 -3.90
C GLN A 436 -9.20 -29.01 -4.12
N VAL A 437 -10.08 -28.98 -3.13
CA VAL A 437 -11.43 -29.53 -3.25
C VAL A 437 -12.23 -28.76 -4.31
N LEU A 438 -12.19 -27.43 -4.28
CA LEU A 438 -12.88 -26.62 -5.30
C LEU A 438 -12.36 -26.92 -6.71
N ALA A 439 -11.05 -27.02 -6.89
CA ALA A 439 -10.43 -27.35 -8.17
C ALA A 439 -10.78 -28.77 -8.66
N GLU A 440 -11.02 -29.71 -7.75
CA GLU A 440 -11.56 -31.04 -8.08
C GLU A 440 -13.03 -30.96 -8.53
N VAL A 441 -13.86 -30.18 -7.83
CA VAL A 441 -15.29 -29.98 -8.19
C VAL A 441 -15.45 -29.31 -9.56
N TYR A 442 -14.59 -28.35 -9.88
CA TYR A 442 -14.60 -27.62 -11.15
C TYR A 442 -13.78 -28.28 -12.26
N ASP A 443 -13.23 -29.47 -12.03
CA ASP A 443 -12.35 -30.20 -12.96
C ASP A 443 -11.24 -29.32 -13.56
N THR A 444 -10.61 -28.50 -12.73
CA THR A 444 -9.57 -27.55 -13.14
C THR A 444 -8.35 -28.29 -13.68
N GLU A 445 -7.86 -27.93 -14.87
CA GLU A 445 -6.74 -28.64 -15.49
C GLU A 445 -5.40 -28.20 -14.89
N LYS A 446 -5.15 -26.88 -14.87
CA LYS A 446 -3.90 -26.29 -14.40
C LYS A 446 -4.02 -25.87 -12.94
N ARG A 447 -3.57 -26.76 -12.05
CA ARG A 447 -3.70 -26.56 -10.60
C ARG A 447 -2.43 -26.00 -9.98
N PHE A 448 -2.61 -25.09 -9.04
CA PHE A 448 -1.55 -24.70 -8.13
C PHE A 448 -1.11 -25.88 -7.26
N ASN A 449 0.17 -25.92 -6.94
CA ASN A 449 0.63 -26.65 -5.77
C ASN A 449 0.59 -25.72 -4.55
N LYS A 450 0.73 -26.27 -3.33
CA LYS A 450 0.63 -25.46 -2.10
C LYS A 450 1.61 -24.27 -2.10
N HIS A 451 2.82 -24.46 -2.62
CA HIS A 451 3.83 -23.41 -2.67
C HIS A 451 3.43 -22.27 -3.62
N THR A 452 3.08 -22.58 -4.88
CA THR A 452 2.69 -21.56 -5.86
C THR A 452 1.35 -20.91 -5.51
N PHE A 453 0.44 -21.63 -4.85
CA PHE A 453 -0.81 -21.08 -4.31
C PHE A 453 -0.53 -20.02 -3.24
N SER A 454 0.24 -20.39 -2.20
CA SER A 454 0.61 -19.46 -1.12
C SER A 454 1.39 -18.25 -1.63
N LEU A 455 2.30 -18.45 -2.59
CA LEU A 455 3.08 -17.38 -3.22
C LEU A 455 2.19 -16.43 -4.03
N SER A 456 1.21 -16.94 -4.76
CA SER A 456 0.29 -16.09 -5.53
C SER A 456 -0.52 -15.14 -4.63
N ALA A 457 -0.89 -15.61 -3.43
CA ALA A 457 -1.55 -14.80 -2.42
C ALA A 457 -0.59 -13.79 -1.78
N ASP A 458 0.61 -14.22 -1.35
CA ASP A 458 1.64 -13.36 -0.74
C ASP A 458 2.08 -12.21 -1.67
N ASN A 459 2.16 -12.49 -2.96
CA ASN A 459 2.51 -11.51 -3.99
C ASN A 459 1.38 -10.52 -4.31
N GLY A 460 0.15 -10.76 -3.84
CA GLY A 460 -1.03 -9.93 -4.18
C GLY A 460 -1.62 -10.21 -5.58
N ASN A 461 -1.19 -11.28 -6.24
CA ASN A 461 -1.80 -11.73 -7.50
C ASN A 461 -3.13 -12.46 -7.27
N LEU A 462 -3.39 -12.95 -6.05
CA LEU A 462 -4.61 -13.67 -5.70
C LEU A 462 -5.25 -13.12 -4.42
N VAL A 463 -6.52 -12.72 -4.51
CA VAL A 463 -7.39 -12.44 -3.35
C VAL A 463 -8.31 -13.64 -3.13
N ILE A 464 -8.38 -14.13 -1.91
CA ILE A 464 -9.16 -15.34 -1.59
C ILE A 464 -10.35 -14.97 -0.71
N VAL A 465 -11.53 -15.46 -1.05
CA VAL A 465 -12.75 -15.34 -0.26
C VAL A 465 -13.20 -16.73 0.14
N LEU A 466 -13.28 -16.99 1.45
CA LEU A 466 -13.89 -18.19 2.01
C LEU A 466 -15.20 -17.78 2.67
N ASP A 467 -16.30 -18.06 1.97
CA ASP A 467 -17.65 -17.71 2.40
C ASP A 467 -18.27 -18.87 3.19
N GLY A 468 -18.86 -18.57 4.35
CA GLY A 468 -19.60 -19.54 5.17
C GLY A 468 -18.72 -20.49 5.98
N ILE A 469 -17.62 -20.00 6.58
CA ILE A 469 -16.72 -20.86 7.39
C ILE A 469 -17.44 -21.47 8.60
N ASP A 470 -18.51 -20.82 9.09
CA ASP A 470 -19.38 -21.36 10.13
C ASP A 470 -20.00 -22.71 9.77
N GLU A 471 -20.29 -22.95 8.48
CA GLU A 471 -20.81 -24.23 8.02
C GLU A 471 -19.77 -25.34 8.11
N VAL A 472 -18.50 -25.00 7.85
CA VAL A 472 -17.38 -25.94 7.98
C VAL A 472 -17.17 -26.28 9.44
N ILE A 473 -17.11 -25.28 10.31
CA ILE A 473 -16.97 -25.46 11.76
C ILE A 473 -18.09 -26.36 12.30
N ALA A 474 -19.34 -26.09 11.89
CA ALA A 474 -20.50 -26.84 12.34
C ALA A 474 -20.51 -28.31 11.86
N LYS A 475 -20.09 -28.58 10.63
CA LYS A 475 -20.17 -29.92 10.02
C LYS A 475 -18.92 -30.79 10.27
N LYS A 476 -17.72 -30.21 10.25
CA LYS A 476 -16.47 -30.95 10.47
C LYS A 476 -16.18 -31.20 11.95
N GLY A 477 -16.71 -30.37 12.85
CA GLY A 477 -16.47 -30.51 14.29
C GLY A 477 -14.96 -30.58 14.58
N SER A 478 -14.51 -31.66 15.23
CA SER A 478 -13.10 -31.84 15.61
C SER A 478 -12.12 -31.99 14.45
N ASP A 479 -12.60 -32.27 13.24
CA ASP A 479 -11.74 -32.43 12.06
C ASP A 479 -11.38 -31.09 11.40
N PHE A 480 -11.93 -29.98 11.91
CA PHE A 480 -11.57 -28.62 11.52
C PHE A 480 -11.16 -27.82 12.77
N ASP A 481 -9.86 -27.51 12.86
CA ASP A 481 -9.30 -26.71 13.94
C ASP A 481 -9.08 -25.28 13.43
N ILE A 482 -9.98 -24.37 13.83
CA ILE A 482 -9.94 -22.97 13.39
C ILE A 482 -8.64 -22.28 13.82
N THR A 483 -8.10 -22.60 14.99
CA THR A 483 -6.86 -21.99 15.49
C THR A 483 -5.68 -22.44 14.63
N LYS A 484 -5.59 -23.74 14.29
CA LYS A 484 -4.57 -24.24 13.36
C LYS A 484 -4.74 -23.67 11.95
N PHE A 485 -5.96 -23.57 11.46
CA PHE A 485 -6.26 -22.98 10.16
C PHE A 485 -5.81 -21.52 10.08
N MET A 486 -6.15 -20.72 11.10
CA MET A 486 -5.73 -19.32 11.17
C MET A 486 -4.21 -19.19 11.31
N HIS A 487 -3.58 -20.08 12.09
CA HIS A 487 -2.13 -20.15 12.18
C HIS A 487 -1.50 -20.43 10.82
N SER A 488 -2.02 -21.39 10.06
CA SER A 488 -1.57 -21.72 8.70
C SER A 488 -1.64 -20.52 7.76
N ILE A 489 -2.73 -19.74 7.82
CA ILE A 489 -2.82 -18.49 7.05
C ILE A 489 -1.69 -17.54 7.46
N THR A 490 -1.50 -17.34 8.76
CA THR A 490 -0.49 -16.40 9.25
C THR A 490 0.95 -16.83 9.01
N THR A 491 1.24 -18.13 8.86
CA THR A 491 2.60 -18.63 8.63
C THR A 491 2.91 -18.83 7.16
N ASP A 492 1.98 -19.40 6.40
CA ASP A 492 2.24 -19.89 5.05
C ASP A 492 1.92 -18.82 4.00
N TYR A 493 0.90 -17.99 4.26
CA TYR A 493 0.36 -17.02 3.30
C TYR A 493 0.79 -15.59 3.60
N LEU A 494 1.06 -15.24 4.86
CA LEU A 494 1.69 -13.95 5.22
C LEU A 494 3.21 -14.07 5.06
N GLY A 495 3.63 -14.34 3.82
CA GLY A 495 5.02 -14.55 3.48
C GLY A 495 5.83 -13.27 3.48
N SER A 496 6.89 -13.28 2.69
CA SER A 496 7.90 -12.24 2.73
C SER A 496 7.45 -10.93 2.09
N LEU A 497 6.49 -10.94 1.17
CA LEU A 497 6.02 -9.68 0.55
C LEU A 497 4.86 -9.05 1.33
N GLY A 498 4.02 -9.84 1.98
CA GLY A 498 2.98 -9.39 2.89
C GLY A 498 1.82 -8.64 2.21
N LYS A 499 1.55 -8.92 0.93
CA LYS A 499 0.44 -8.33 0.15
C LYS A 499 -0.84 -9.16 0.20
N THR A 500 -0.84 -10.22 0.99
CA THR A 500 -1.93 -11.19 1.15
C THR A 500 -3.25 -10.52 1.53
N LYS A 501 -4.32 -10.93 0.85
CA LYS A 501 -5.70 -10.50 1.12
C LYS A 501 -6.65 -11.69 1.14
N ILE A 502 -7.17 -11.99 2.32
CA ILE A 502 -8.11 -13.08 2.56
C ILE A 502 -9.36 -12.52 3.23
N ILE A 503 -10.53 -12.89 2.72
CA ILE A 503 -11.82 -12.53 3.29
C ILE A 503 -12.47 -13.79 3.81
N LEU A 504 -12.87 -13.79 5.07
CA LEU A 504 -13.64 -14.85 5.70
C LEU A 504 -15.03 -14.30 6.03
N THR A 505 -16.08 -15.08 5.80
CA THR A 505 -17.42 -14.76 6.31
C THR A 505 -17.85 -15.79 7.33
N CYS A 506 -18.47 -15.34 8.42
CA CYS A 506 -18.88 -16.18 9.54
C CYS A 506 -20.10 -15.59 10.25
N ARG A 507 -20.84 -16.42 11.02
CA ARG A 507 -21.85 -15.93 11.96
C ARG A 507 -21.21 -15.47 13.28
N ASP A 508 -21.84 -14.51 13.94
CA ASP A 508 -21.33 -13.91 15.18
C ASP A 508 -21.05 -14.96 16.28
N SER A 509 -21.91 -15.97 16.38
CA SER A 509 -21.84 -17.00 17.42
C SER A 509 -20.69 -17.99 17.27
N PHE A 510 -20.00 -18.00 16.12
CA PHE A 510 -18.99 -19.02 15.79
C PHE A 510 -17.55 -18.52 15.93
N TRP A 511 -17.35 -17.24 16.24
CA TRP A 511 -16.01 -16.66 16.34
C TRP A 511 -15.75 -16.05 17.71
N SER A 512 -14.81 -16.63 18.45
CA SER A 512 -14.26 -16.05 19.69
C SER A 512 -12.85 -15.54 19.46
N SER A 513 -12.68 -14.21 19.54
CA SER A 513 -11.42 -13.48 19.32
C SER A 513 -10.29 -13.84 20.28
N ASP A 514 -10.60 -14.49 21.40
CA ASP A 514 -9.67 -14.63 22.53
C ASP A 514 -8.50 -15.59 22.29
N SER A 515 -8.50 -16.35 21.19
CA SER A 515 -7.51 -17.40 20.90
C SER A 515 -6.62 -17.15 19.68
N ILE A 516 -6.83 -16.06 18.94
CA ILE A 516 -6.12 -15.79 17.69
C ILE A 516 -5.44 -14.43 17.79
N GLU A 517 -4.13 -14.36 17.52
CA GLU A 517 -3.38 -13.10 17.53
C GLU A 517 -4.05 -12.07 16.59
N SER A 518 -4.60 -11.01 17.19
CA SER A 518 -5.51 -10.08 16.53
C SER A 518 -4.84 -9.13 15.52
N ASN A 519 -3.51 -9.06 15.48
CA ASN A 519 -2.82 -7.98 14.76
C ASN A 519 -3.00 -8.03 13.23
N ASN A 520 -3.29 -9.19 12.64
CA ASN A 520 -3.43 -9.36 11.18
C ASN A 520 -4.89 -9.53 10.72
N ILE A 521 -5.83 -9.58 11.66
CA ILE A 521 -7.26 -9.82 11.41
C ILE A 521 -8.01 -8.54 11.67
N LYS A 522 -8.72 -8.06 10.66
CA LYS A 522 -9.66 -6.96 10.80
C LYS A 522 -11.05 -7.53 10.88
N GLU A 523 -11.79 -7.18 11.92
CA GLU A 523 -13.17 -7.64 12.09
C GLU A 523 -14.16 -6.53 11.73
N ILE A 524 -15.20 -6.90 10.99
CA ILE A 524 -16.36 -6.04 10.73
C ILE A 524 -17.65 -6.81 10.98
N GLU A 525 -18.66 -6.11 11.50
CA GLU A 525 -20.02 -6.62 11.65
C GLU A 525 -20.93 -5.87 10.66
N ILE A 526 -21.67 -6.61 9.83
CA ILE A 526 -22.70 -6.01 8.99
C ILE A 526 -23.90 -5.68 9.85
N LEU A 527 -24.28 -4.40 9.87
CA LEU A 527 -25.45 -3.95 10.60
C LEU A 527 -26.72 -4.21 9.78
N PRO A 528 -27.86 -4.49 10.44
CA PRO A 528 -29.17 -4.53 9.78
C PRO A 528 -29.44 -3.25 8.99
N GLY A 529 -30.22 -3.36 7.91
CA GLY A 529 -30.64 -2.21 7.12
C GLY A 529 -31.41 -1.20 7.97
N GLU A 530 -31.19 0.09 7.73
CA GLU A 530 -32.13 1.10 8.23
C GLU A 530 -33.42 1.00 7.40
N PHE A 531 -34.60 1.18 8.01
CA PHE A 531 -35.91 1.08 7.37
C PHE A 531 -36.00 1.74 5.98
N LYS A 532 -35.33 2.89 5.78
CA LYS A 532 -35.25 3.57 4.47
C LYS A 532 -34.48 2.79 3.40
N HIS A 533 -33.46 2.02 3.77
CA HIS A 533 -32.73 1.12 2.89
C HIS A 533 -33.55 -0.10 2.51
N GLU A 534 -34.33 -0.63 3.46
CA GLU A 534 -35.26 -1.75 3.23
C GLU A 534 -36.37 -1.30 2.27
N VAL A 535 -37.02 -0.15 2.51
CA VAL A 535 -38.02 0.44 1.60
C VAL A 535 -37.45 0.66 0.19
N ARG A 536 -36.21 1.12 0.05
CA ARG A 536 -35.55 1.26 -1.26
C ARG A 536 -35.19 -0.06 -1.92
N GLN A 537 -34.96 -1.14 -1.16
CA GLN A 537 -34.81 -2.48 -1.71
C GLN A 537 -36.16 -3.07 -2.15
N PHE A 538 -37.25 -2.76 -1.44
CA PHE A 538 -38.61 -3.19 -1.77
C PHE A 538 -39.27 -2.36 -2.88
N GLN A 539 -38.92 -1.10 -3.08
CA GLN A 539 -39.45 -0.27 -4.19
C GLN A 539 -38.94 -0.68 -5.58
N LYS A 540 -37.95 -1.58 -5.68
CA LYS A 540 -37.23 -1.87 -6.93
C LYS A 540 -37.73 -3.09 -7.72
N PRO A 541 -38.21 -4.19 -7.08
CA PRO A 541 -38.82 -5.32 -7.80
C PRO A 541 -40.32 -5.15 -8.06
N TYR A 542 -40.98 -4.20 -7.38
CA TYR A 542 -42.43 -4.06 -7.36
C TYR A 542 -42.87 -2.79 -8.09
N ASP A 543 -43.92 -2.88 -8.92
CA ASP A 543 -44.59 -1.69 -9.48
C ASP A 543 -44.99 -0.74 -8.33
N ASN A 544 -44.92 0.58 -8.55
CA ASN A 544 -45.08 1.60 -7.49
C ASN A 544 -46.30 1.38 -6.57
N GLN A 545 -47.38 0.79 -7.07
CA GLN A 545 -48.57 0.44 -6.26
C GLN A 545 -48.35 -0.71 -5.27
N GLN A 546 -47.56 -1.74 -5.62
CA GLN A 546 -47.24 -2.85 -4.71
C GLN A 546 -46.20 -2.44 -3.67
N ALA A 547 -45.25 -1.58 -4.05
CA ALA A 547 -44.27 -1.04 -3.12
C ALA A 547 -44.90 -0.11 -2.06
N GLU A 548 -45.89 0.71 -2.44
CA GLU A 548 -46.66 1.52 -1.48
C GLU A 548 -47.47 0.65 -0.50
N GLN A 549 -48.12 -0.41 -0.98
CA GLN A 549 -48.87 -1.32 -0.12
C GLN A 549 -47.99 -2.05 0.90
N ILE A 550 -46.79 -2.49 0.48
CA ILE A 550 -45.84 -3.14 1.40
C ILE A 550 -45.29 -2.12 2.40
N SER A 551 -44.99 -0.89 1.97
CA SER A 551 -44.52 0.18 2.85
C SER A 551 -45.55 0.65 3.89
N LEU A 552 -46.83 0.32 3.70
CA LEU A 552 -47.93 0.58 4.64
C LEU A 552 -48.20 -0.61 5.59
N MET A 553 -47.66 -1.79 5.30
CA MET A 553 -47.84 -3.02 6.09
C MET A 553 -46.67 -3.32 7.05
N VAL A 554 -45.51 -2.68 6.84
CA VAL A 554 -44.37 -2.66 7.77
C VAL A 554 -44.41 -1.36 8.58
#